data_AF-A0A553RP79-F1
#
_entry.id   AF-A0A553RP79-F1
#
_cell.length_a   1.000
_cell.length_b   1.000
_cell.length_c   1.000
_cell.angle_alpha   90.00
_cell.angle_beta   90.00
_cell.angle_gamma   90.00
#
_symmetry.space_group_name_H-M   'P 1'
#
loop_
_entity.id
_entity.type
_entity.pdbx_description
1 polymer ?
#
loop_
_entity_poly.entity_id
_entity_poly.type
_entity_poly.pdbx_seq_one_letter_code
_entity_poly.pdbx_strand_id
1 'polypeptide(L)'
;MRKAFKSSTIQDQQVVSRSSIPNPVLELYHRGDKPPPLNILSPYRDDKKDALKFYTDPSYFFILWREKMLQATEDKRKEKRRQ
;
A
#
# COMPACT_ATOMS: atom_id res chain seq x y z
N MET A 1 -33.20 -1.65 26.76
CA MET A 1 -31.92 -1.08 27.22
C MET A 1 -31.39 -0.09 26.18
N ARG A 2 -31.00 1.13 26.57
CA ARG A 2 -30.40 2.13 25.65
C ARG A 2 -28.88 2.00 25.66
N LYS A 3 -28.23 2.15 24.51
CA LYS A 3 -26.77 2.18 24.41
C LYS A 3 -26.23 3.49 25.03
N ALA A 4 -25.03 3.42 25.60
CA ALA A 4 -24.33 4.59 26.13
C ALA A 4 -23.90 5.53 24.99
N PHE A 5 -23.74 6.81 25.32
CA PHE A 5 -23.19 7.82 24.42
C PHE A 5 -21.75 7.46 24.00
N LYS A 6 -21.42 7.68 22.73
CA LYS A 6 -20.06 7.57 22.19
C LYS A 6 -19.78 8.81 21.35
N SER A 7 -18.67 9.49 21.62
CA SER A 7 -18.15 10.56 20.78
C SER A 7 -17.60 10.01 19.45
N SER A 8 -17.41 10.90 18.48
CA SER A 8 -16.76 10.55 17.22
C SER A 8 -15.33 10.06 17.47
N THR A 9 -14.91 9.05 16.72
CA THR A 9 -13.55 8.48 16.73
C THR A 9 -12.92 8.45 15.33
N ILE A 10 -13.44 9.29 14.42
CA ILE A 10 -12.93 9.41 13.05
C ILE A 10 -11.48 9.88 13.09
N GLN A 11 -10.62 9.21 12.32
CA GLN A 11 -9.20 9.53 12.17
C GLN A 11 -8.83 9.50 10.69
N ASP A 12 -8.29 10.60 10.18
CA ASP A 12 -7.80 10.67 8.82
C ASP A 12 -6.51 9.87 8.66
N GLN A 13 -6.41 9.10 7.59
CA GLN A 13 -5.27 8.23 7.27
C GLN A 13 -4.94 8.31 5.78
N GLN A 14 -3.79 7.76 5.37
CA GLN A 14 -3.34 7.75 3.97
C GLN A 14 -3.30 9.15 3.33
N VAL A 15 -2.81 10.13 4.09
CA VAL A 15 -2.85 11.57 3.73
C VAL A 15 -2.05 11.95 2.47
N VAL A 16 -1.16 11.07 2.00
CA VAL A 16 -0.34 11.24 0.79
C VAL A 16 -0.77 10.29 -0.35
N SER A 17 -2.07 10.12 -0.55
CA SER A 17 -2.62 9.31 -1.63
C SER A 17 -2.65 10.07 -2.96
N ARG A 18 -2.90 9.36 -4.07
CA ARG A 18 -3.06 9.97 -5.38
C ARG A 18 -4.16 11.04 -5.41
N SER A 19 -5.22 10.86 -4.63
CA SER A 19 -6.37 11.77 -4.58
C SER A 19 -6.12 13.03 -3.75
N SER A 20 -5.07 13.06 -2.90
CA SER A 20 -4.71 14.26 -2.14
C SER A 20 -3.66 15.13 -2.84
N ILE A 21 -3.24 14.77 -4.06
CA ILE A 21 -2.26 15.56 -4.83
C ILE A 21 -2.88 16.91 -5.22
N PRO A 22 -2.23 18.05 -4.89
CA PRO A 22 -2.68 19.36 -5.33
C PRO A 22 -2.61 19.53 -6.85
N ASN A 23 -3.55 20.28 -7.43
CA ASN A 23 -3.63 20.50 -8.88
C ASN A 23 -2.29 20.92 -9.54
N PRO A 24 -1.51 21.88 -8.99
CA PRO A 24 -0.23 22.26 -9.62
C PRO A 24 0.80 21.11 -9.67
N VAL A 25 0.82 20.26 -8.64
CA VAL A 25 1.71 19.09 -8.58
C VAL A 25 1.24 18.03 -9.56
N LEU A 26 -0.08 17.85 -9.71
CA LEU A 26 -0.66 16.93 -10.68
C LEU A 26 -0.30 17.37 -12.12
N GLU A 27 -0.41 18.66 -12.43
CA GLU A 27 -0.02 19.20 -13.73
C GLU A 27 1.46 18.93 -14.05
N LEU A 28 2.36 19.12 -13.07
CA LEU A 28 3.77 18.80 -13.23
C LEU A 28 3.99 17.30 -13.45
N TYR A 29 3.33 16.45 -12.67
CA TYR A 29 3.41 15.00 -12.84
C TYR A 29 3.01 14.56 -14.25
N HIS A 30 1.97 15.17 -14.83
CA HIS A 30 1.47 14.82 -16.16
C HIS A 30 2.44 15.19 -17.29
N ARG A 31 3.41 16.07 -17.04
CA ARG A 31 4.48 16.43 -17.99
C ARG A 31 5.64 15.42 -17.98
N GLY A 32 5.72 14.57 -16.95
CA GLY A 32 6.75 13.53 -16.87
C GLY A 32 6.51 12.39 -17.86
N ASP A 33 7.59 11.73 -18.26
CA ASP A 33 7.51 10.56 -19.12
C ASP A 33 6.76 9.41 -18.42
N LYS A 34 5.85 8.78 -19.17
CA LYS A 34 5.10 7.62 -18.69
C LYS A 34 5.99 6.37 -18.72
N PRO A 35 5.78 5.39 -17.83
CA PRO A 35 6.49 4.13 -17.92
C PRO A 35 6.16 3.41 -19.25
N PRO A 36 7.03 2.51 -19.72
CA PRO A 36 6.71 1.66 -20.87
C PRO A 36 5.40 0.90 -20.62
N PRO A 37 4.58 0.64 -21.66
CA PRO A 37 3.27 0.01 -21.53
C PRO A 37 3.39 -1.51 -21.29
N LEU A 38 4.10 -1.92 -20.25
CA LEU A 38 4.39 -3.33 -19.95
C LEU A 38 3.13 -4.13 -19.57
N ASN A 39 2.07 -3.44 -19.14
CA ASN A 39 0.78 -4.04 -18.81
C ASN A 39 0.15 -4.81 -19.99
N ILE A 40 0.50 -4.49 -21.24
CA ILE A 40 0.06 -5.26 -22.43
C ILE A 40 0.58 -6.70 -22.42
N LEU A 41 1.66 -6.96 -21.67
CA LEU A 41 2.31 -8.27 -21.55
C LEU A 41 1.73 -9.09 -20.39
N SER A 42 0.97 -8.49 -19.47
CA SER A 42 0.40 -9.16 -18.30
C SER A 42 -0.43 -10.42 -18.64
N PRO A 43 -1.25 -10.45 -19.72
CA PRO A 43 -2.00 -11.66 -20.10
C PRO A 43 -1.13 -12.86 -20.50
N TYR A 44 0.12 -12.63 -20.89
CA TYR A 44 1.05 -13.67 -21.34
C TYR A 44 1.94 -14.21 -20.21
N ARG A 45 1.74 -13.76 -18.97
CA ARG A 45 2.51 -14.22 -17.81
C ARG A 45 1.84 -15.40 -17.12
N ASP A 46 2.59 -16.47 -16.88
CA ASP A 46 2.11 -17.67 -16.17
C ASP A 46 1.70 -17.38 -14.72
N ASP A 47 2.38 -16.45 -14.06
CA ASP A 47 2.13 -16.08 -12.66
C ASP A 47 0.92 -15.15 -12.46
N LYS A 48 0.28 -14.71 -13.56
CA LYS A 48 -0.86 -13.78 -13.57
C LYS A 48 -0.60 -12.45 -12.86
N LYS A 49 0.67 -12.09 -12.64
CA LYS A 49 1.04 -10.81 -12.01
C LYS A 49 1.02 -9.70 -13.03
N ASP A 50 0.76 -8.48 -12.57
CA ASP A 50 0.88 -7.30 -13.41
C ASP A 50 2.35 -7.09 -13.81
N ALA A 51 2.64 -7.17 -15.11
CA ALA A 51 3.97 -6.98 -15.66
C ALA A 51 4.56 -5.62 -15.31
N LEU A 52 3.75 -4.57 -15.19
CA LEU A 52 4.25 -3.23 -14.82
C LEU A 52 4.83 -3.21 -13.40
N LYS A 53 4.33 -4.06 -12.49
CA LYS A 53 4.86 -4.15 -11.11
C LYS A 53 6.30 -4.64 -11.03
N PHE A 54 6.80 -5.32 -12.05
CA PHE A 54 8.21 -5.70 -12.15
C PHE A 54 9.11 -4.52 -12.55
N TYR A 55 8.53 -3.45 -13.11
CA TYR A 55 9.23 -2.20 -13.43
C TYR A 55 9.03 -1.15 -12.33
N THR A 56 7.80 -1.00 -11.83
CA THR A 56 7.47 -0.07 -10.74
C THR A 56 6.26 -0.58 -9.94
N ASP A 57 6.39 -0.67 -8.63
CA ASP A 57 5.30 -1.02 -7.71
C ASP A 57 5.26 -0.06 -6.52
N PRO A 58 4.34 0.94 -6.54
CA PRO A 58 4.17 1.88 -5.44
C PRO A 58 3.78 1.23 -4.10
N SER A 59 3.22 0.01 -4.14
CA SER A 59 2.80 -0.72 -2.93
C SER A 59 3.95 -1.47 -2.24
N TYR A 60 5.10 -1.60 -2.89
CA TYR A 60 6.23 -2.40 -2.44
C TYR A 60 6.67 -2.09 -1.01
N PHE A 61 6.87 -0.80 -0.69
CA PHE A 61 7.31 -0.38 0.64
C PHE A 61 6.32 -0.78 1.74
N PHE A 62 5.03 -0.60 1.49
CA PHE A 62 4.00 -0.95 2.46
C PHE A 62 3.89 -2.48 2.64
N ILE A 63 3.96 -3.25 1.55
CA ILE A 63 3.91 -4.72 1.61
C ILE A 63 5.07 -5.26 2.45
N LEU A 64 6.30 -4.81 2.17
CA LEU A 64 7.48 -5.21 2.93
C LEU A 64 7.38 -4.82 4.41
N TRP A 65 6.96 -3.59 4.69
CA TRP A 65 6.78 -3.13 6.06
C TRP A 65 5.76 -4.00 6.81
N ARG A 66 4.62 -4.27 6.19
CA ARG A 66 3.56 -5.11 6.76
C ARG A 66 4.06 -6.52 7.06
N GLU A 67 4.74 -7.15 6.11
CA GLU A 67 5.32 -8.49 6.29
C GLU A 67 6.31 -8.51 7.47
N LYS A 68 7.20 -7.51 7.55
CA LYS A 68 8.14 -7.37 8.66
C LYS A 68 7.44 -7.21 10.01
N MET A 69 6.36 -6.42 10.08
CA MET A 69 5.63 -6.21 11.33
C MET A 69 4.89 -7.48 11.78
N LEU A 70 4.31 -8.23 10.85
CA LEU A 70 3.65 -9.51 11.16
C LEU A 70 4.67 -10.54 11.66
N GLN A 71 5.81 -10.63 11.00
CA GLN A 71 6.90 -11.52 11.41
C GLN A 71 7.40 -11.18 12.82
N ALA A 72 7.70 -9.90 13.08
CA ALA A 72 8.14 -9.44 14.40
C ALA A 72 7.11 -9.71 15.51
N THR A 73 5.82 -9.63 15.18
CA THR A 73 4.73 -9.94 16.12
C THR A 73 4.72 -11.42 16.48
N GLU A 74 4.84 -12.31 15.49
CA GLU A 74 4.87 -13.76 15.73
C GLU A 74 6.14 -14.19 16.47
N ASP A 75 7.29 -13.59 16.17
CA ASP A 75 8.54 -13.90 16.87
C ASP A 75 8.46 -13.52 18.35
N LYS A 76 7.93 -12.33 18.66
CA LYS A 76 7.70 -11.89 20.04
C LYS A 76 6.71 -12.79 20.78
N ARG A 77 5.71 -13.32 20.08
CA ARG A 77 4.74 -14.29 20.65
C ARG A 77 5.41 -15.64 20.96
N LYS A 78 6.26 -16.13 20.07
CA LYS A 78 7.00 -17.40 20.26
C LYS A 78 8.01 -17.30 21.40
N GLU A 79 8.73 -16.19 21.48
CA GLU A 79 9.70 -15.93 22.55
C GLU A 79 9.04 -15.99 23.94
N LYS A 80 7.88 -15.32 24.11
CA LYS A 80 7.09 -15.37 25.34
C LYS A 80 6.57 -16.76 25.73
N ARG A 81 6.50 -17.71 24.80
CA ARG A 81 6.10 -19.10 25.08
C ARG A 81 7.27 -19.99 25.49
N ARG A 82 8.50 -19.55 25.18
CA ARG A 82 9.74 -20.27 25.51
C ARG A 82 10.27 -19.88 26.90
N GLN A 83 9.93 -18.69 27.36
CA GLN A 83 10.10 -18.22 28.74
C GLN A 83 8.98 -18.76 29.63
#